data_AF-A0AA36IF60-F1
#
_entry.id   AF-A0AA36IF60-F1
#
_cell.length_a   1.000
_cell.length_b   1.000
_cell.length_c   1.000
_cell.angle_alpha   90.00
_cell.angle_beta   90.00
_cell.angle_gamma   90.00
#
_symmetry.space_group_name_H-M   'P 1'
#
loop_
_entity.id
_entity.type
_entity.pdbx_description
1 polymer ?
#
loop_
_entity_poly.entity_id
_entity_poly.type
_entity_poly.pdbx_seq_one_letter_code
_entity_poly.pdbx_strand_id
1 'polypeptide(L)'
;MPEFGFSGPLCTPGVYVSAVHPSVNDQCEETGPRFYVSIIEAAIRRGPAPRLPPALEELVWPRLKDRREPWITELGWTLVPPGSDPQTLHVDILSSEEEPPRPRRSVGRFHHLLWKCDGGPCTTKVVCTGFTEGTVEDWHYEVQRQVRSPKLILDSEMLHCGASTPKRWTSTLTVQLCSTSGWRALHCAGRASQDALWYVWPMEAQVKGTPEMWAPGAKVEALWEDGFWYAAKIAKRKRSDDTYRVLWEDEDTSTSGFLLSHIRARAESDEDDEAPVKRTRKA
;
A
#
# COMPACT_ATOMS: atom_id res chain seq x y z
N MET A 1 -30.62 3.13 -8.40
CA MET A 1 -29.19 2.79 -8.22
C MET A 1 -29.07 2.09 -6.88
N PRO A 2 -28.50 0.88 -6.77
CA PRO A 2 -28.18 0.33 -5.47
C PRO A 2 -26.88 0.97 -4.97
N GLU A 3 -26.93 1.53 -3.76
CA GLU A 3 -25.76 2.03 -3.04
C GLU A 3 -24.83 0.85 -2.74
N PHE A 4 -23.65 0.81 -3.37
CA PHE A 4 -22.57 -0.07 -2.96
C PHE A 4 -21.85 0.56 -1.77
N GLY A 5 -22.49 0.51 -0.60
CA GLY A 5 -21.85 0.84 0.66
C GLY A 5 -20.89 -0.28 1.07
N PHE A 6 -19.59 0.02 1.15
CA PHE A 6 -18.67 -0.81 1.92
C PHE A 6 -18.96 -0.57 3.40
N SER A 7 -19.53 -1.57 4.08
CA SER A 7 -19.83 -1.52 5.51
C SER A 7 -18.86 -2.40 6.29
N GLY A 8 -17.89 -1.77 6.96
CA GLY A 8 -17.08 -2.36 8.02
C GLY A 8 -16.17 -3.54 7.64
N PRO A 9 -15.41 -4.11 8.61
CA PRO A 9 -14.60 -5.29 8.39
C PRO A 9 -15.50 -6.47 7.97
N LEU A 10 -15.30 -6.93 6.75
CA LEU A 10 -16.15 -7.92 6.08
C LEU A 10 -16.08 -9.26 6.82
N CYS A 11 -17.15 -9.60 7.54
CA CYS A 11 -17.21 -10.73 8.48
C CYS A 11 -17.17 -12.13 7.82
N THR A 12 -17.04 -12.24 6.50
CA THR A 12 -17.08 -13.51 5.77
C THR A 12 -15.77 -13.76 5.00
N PRO A 13 -15.07 -14.88 5.23
CA PRO A 13 -13.94 -15.30 4.39
C PRO A 13 -14.34 -15.41 2.92
N GLY A 14 -13.56 -14.87 1.98
CA GLY A 14 -13.88 -14.99 0.56
C GLY A 14 -12.84 -14.42 -0.41
N VAL A 15 -13.14 -14.62 -1.70
CA VAL A 15 -12.53 -13.91 -2.83
C VAL A 15 -13.40 -12.69 -3.12
N TYR A 16 -12.80 -11.51 -3.20
CA TYR A 16 -13.54 -10.27 -3.47
C TYR A 16 -13.37 -9.89 -4.92
N VAL A 17 -14.50 -9.69 -5.60
CA VAL A 17 -14.55 -9.22 -6.99
C VAL A 17 -15.20 -7.85 -6.99
N SER A 18 -14.44 -6.81 -7.33
CA SER A 18 -14.97 -5.47 -7.58
C SER A 18 -14.83 -5.12 -9.06
N ALA A 19 -15.68 -4.23 -9.56
CA ALA A 19 -15.37 -3.55 -10.81
C ALA A 19 -14.12 -2.67 -10.57
N VAL A 20 -13.10 -2.78 -11.43
CA VAL A 20 -11.90 -1.94 -11.29
C VAL A 20 -12.27 -0.54 -11.74
N HIS A 21 -12.10 0.41 -10.82
CA HIS A 21 -12.06 1.85 -10.97
C HIS A 21 -12.83 2.44 -12.18
N PRO A 22 -14.00 3.07 -11.97
CA PRO A 22 -14.38 4.19 -12.82
C PRO A 22 -13.43 5.33 -12.44
N SER A 23 -12.22 5.40 -12.99
CA SER A 23 -11.44 6.64 -12.98
C SER A 23 -12.08 7.58 -14.01
N VAL A 24 -13.31 7.96 -13.74
CA VAL A 24 -14.20 8.56 -14.72
C VAL A 24 -15.18 9.46 -13.97
N ASN A 25 -14.98 10.77 -14.10
CA ASN A 25 -16.03 11.79 -13.98
C ASN A 25 -17.31 11.26 -14.65
N ASP A 26 -18.50 11.56 -14.10
CA ASP A 26 -19.84 11.19 -14.62
C ASP A 26 -20.07 11.44 -16.14
N GLN A 27 -19.12 12.05 -16.84
CA GLN A 27 -19.13 12.34 -18.27
C GLN A 27 -18.32 11.41 -19.19
N CYS A 28 -17.47 10.46 -18.74
CA CYS A 28 -16.83 9.55 -19.73
C CYS A 28 -17.63 8.26 -19.98
N GLU A 29 -17.63 7.90 -21.25
CA GLU A 29 -18.19 6.68 -21.81
C GLU A 29 -17.59 5.46 -21.08
N GLU A 30 -18.46 4.59 -20.57
CA GLU A 30 -18.08 3.38 -19.86
C GLU A 30 -17.19 2.49 -20.75
N THR A 31 -15.90 2.36 -20.43
CA THR A 31 -14.94 1.56 -21.21
C THR A 31 -15.09 0.03 -21.02
N GLY A 32 -16.32 -0.42 -20.70
CA GLY A 32 -16.68 -1.80 -20.43
C GLY A 32 -16.13 -2.31 -19.08
N PRO A 33 -16.73 -3.38 -18.51
CA PRO A 33 -16.36 -3.80 -17.17
C PRO A 33 -14.99 -4.49 -17.17
N ARG A 34 -14.08 -4.01 -16.33
CA ARG A 34 -12.90 -4.74 -15.88
C ARG A 34 -13.13 -5.17 -14.44
N PHE A 35 -12.66 -6.36 -14.07
CA PHE A 35 -12.90 -6.90 -12.74
C PHE A 35 -11.58 -7.05 -11.99
N TYR A 36 -11.55 -6.63 -10.73
CA TYR A 36 -10.42 -6.80 -9.85
C TYR A 36 -10.76 -7.90 -8.86
N VAL A 37 -9.92 -8.93 -8.82
CA VAL A 37 -10.05 -10.05 -7.92
C VAL A 37 -8.98 -9.90 -6.85
N SER A 38 -9.35 -9.39 -5.68
CA SER A 38 -8.44 -9.20 -4.56
C SER A 38 -8.33 -10.46 -3.71
N ILE A 39 -7.10 -10.79 -3.31
CA ILE A 39 -6.82 -11.85 -2.33
C ILE A 39 -6.04 -11.32 -1.12
N ILE A 40 -5.90 -10.01 -0.99
CA ILE A 40 -5.04 -9.40 0.03
C ILE A 40 -5.46 -9.76 1.45
N GLU A 41 -6.77 -9.82 1.73
CA GLU A 41 -7.28 -10.22 3.04
C GLU A 41 -6.93 -11.68 3.37
N ALA A 42 -7.13 -12.58 2.41
CA ALA A 42 -6.75 -13.98 2.57
C ALA A 42 -5.24 -14.13 2.78
N ALA A 43 -4.44 -13.24 2.20
CA ALA A 43 -2.99 -13.21 2.36
C ALA A 43 -2.56 -12.67 3.73
N ILE A 44 -3.18 -11.58 4.21
CA ILE A 44 -2.96 -11.01 5.55
C ILE A 44 -3.16 -12.07 6.64
N ARG A 45 -4.20 -12.90 6.51
CA ARG A 45 -4.50 -13.99 7.45
C ARG A 45 -3.43 -15.09 7.52
N ARG A 46 -2.48 -15.12 6.57
CA ARG A 46 -1.36 -16.08 6.57
C ARG A 46 -0.12 -15.58 7.31
N GLY A 47 -0.17 -14.39 7.90
CA GLY A 47 0.99 -13.74 8.51
C GLY A 47 1.65 -12.74 7.55
N PRO A 48 2.83 -12.18 7.90
CA PRO A 48 3.46 -11.13 7.11
C PRO A 48 3.86 -11.60 5.70
N ALA A 49 3.88 -10.69 4.74
CA ALA A 49 4.32 -10.98 3.38
C ALA A 49 5.84 -11.22 3.36
N PRO A 50 6.33 -12.18 2.56
CA PRO A 50 7.76 -12.37 2.39
C PRO A 50 8.40 -11.12 1.77
N ARG A 51 9.68 -10.90 2.07
CA ARG A 51 10.43 -9.81 1.45
C ARG A 51 10.70 -10.02 -0.03
N LEU A 52 10.88 -8.91 -0.74
CA LEU A 52 11.29 -8.99 -2.13
C LEU A 52 12.75 -9.47 -2.20
N PRO A 53 13.16 -10.09 -3.31
CA PRO A 53 14.57 -10.36 -3.54
C PRO A 53 15.40 -9.06 -3.39
N PRO A 54 16.58 -9.09 -2.75
CA PRO A 54 17.36 -7.88 -2.46
C PRO A 54 17.63 -6.98 -3.69
N ALA A 55 17.94 -7.59 -4.83
CA ALA A 55 18.16 -6.86 -6.08
C ALA A 55 16.90 -6.12 -6.57
N LEU A 56 15.71 -6.67 -6.31
CA LEU A 56 14.44 -6.03 -6.64
C LEU A 56 14.13 -4.90 -5.65
N GLU A 57 14.40 -5.08 -4.35
CA GLU A 57 14.28 -3.99 -3.37
C GLU A 57 15.21 -2.82 -3.66
N GLU A 58 16.43 -3.11 -4.10
CA GLU A 58 17.39 -2.09 -4.52
C GLU A 58 16.91 -1.32 -5.74
N LEU A 59 16.23 -2.01 -6.65
CA LEU A 59 15.63 -1.41 -7.84
C LEU A 59 14.44 -0.51 -7.50
N VAL A 60 13.47 -1.01 -6.71
CA VAL A 60 12.24 -0.25 -6.42
C VAL A 60 12.45 0.79 -5.32
N TRP A 61 13.31 0.50 -4.33
CA TRP A 61 13.58 1.37 -3.19
C TRP A 61 15.09 1.56 -3.00
N PRO A 62 15.74 2.39 -3.83
CA PRO A 62 17.19 2.59 -3.75
C PRO A 62 17.66 3.15 -2.40
N ARG A 63 16.77 3.80 -1.63
CA ARG A 63 17.09 4.33 -0.30
C ARG A 63 16.80 3.30 0.79
N LEU A 64 17.76 3.04 1.67
CA LEU A 64 17.59 2.11 2.80
C LEU A 64 16.40 2.44 3.70
N LYS A 65 16.12 3.72 3.93
CA LYS A 65 14.99 4.14 4.77
C LYS A 65 13.63 3.69 4.23
N ASP A 66 13.51 3.53 2.91
CA ASP A 66 12.27 3.13 2.24
C ASP A 66 12.04 1.60 2.30
N ARG A 67 13.06 0.84 2.73
CA ARG A 67 13.04 -0.61 2.89
C ARG A 67 12.76 -1.08 4.33
N ARG A 68 12.70 -0.18 5.31
CA ARG A 68 12.65 -0.56 6.73
C ARG A 68 11.36 -1.31 7.06
N GLU A 69 10.27 -0.67 6.72
CA GLU A 69 8.91 -1.15 6.91
C GLU A 69 8.21 -0.96 5.57
N PRO A 70 8.12 -1.98 4.72
CA PRO A 70 7.32 -1.92 3.52
C PRO A 70 6.04 -2.71 3.66
N TRP A 71 5.06 -2.38 2.83
CA TRP A 71 3.76 -3.04 2.79
C TRP A 71 3.38 -3.40 1.37
N ILE A 72 2.47 -4.36 1.24
CA ILE A 72 1.72 -4.61 0.02
C ILE A 72 0.34 -3.98 0.21
N THR A 73 -0.05 -3.07 -0.66
CA THR A 73 -1.35 -2.36 -0.60
C THR A 73 -2.37 -2.94 -1.58
N GLU A 74 -1.92 -3.79 -2.50
CA GLU A 74 -2.78 -4.43 -3.49
C GLU A 74 -2.20 -5.79 -3.86
N LEU A 75 -3.05 -6.82 -3.96
CA LEU A 75 -2.64 -8.17 -4.36
C LEU A 75 -3.82 -8.90 -5.00
N GLY A 76 -3.69 -9.23 -6.28
CA GLY A 76 -4.81 -9.82 -7.00
C GLY A 76 -4.62 -9.92 -8.51
N TRP A 77 -5.76 -10.04 -9.19
CA TRP A 77 -5.84 -10.11 -10.65
C TRP A 77 -6.80 -9.07 -11.20
N THR A 78 -6.36 -8.38 -12.25
CA THR A 78 -7.27 -7.68 -13.14
C THR A 78 -7.69 -8.62 -14.25
N LEU A 79 -8.99 -8.92 -14.33
CA LEU A 79 -9.63 -9.70 -15.39
C LEU A 79 -10.31 -8.76 -16.38
N VAL A 80 -10.00 -8.94 -17.66
CA VAL A 80 -10.50 -8.08 -18.73
C VAL A 80 -11.24 -8.92 -19.77
N PRO A 81 -12.52 -8.61 -20.05
CA PRO A 81 -13.31 -9.30 -21.07
C PRO A 81 -12.69 -9.24 -22.47
N PRO A 82 -13.10 -10.16 -23.38
CA PRO A 82 -12.75 -10.10 -24.79
C PRO A 82 -13.14 -8.77 -25.45
N GLY A 83 -12.21 -8.14 -26.16
CA GLY A 83 -12.50 -6.97 -26.98
C GLY A 83 -12.79 -5.69 -26.20
N SER A 84 -12.46 -5.63 -24.91
CA SER A 84 -12.57 -4.40 -24.12
C SER A 84 -11.69 -3.29 -24.71
N ASP A 85 -12.22 -2.08 -24.71
CA ASP A 85 -11.55 -0.86 -25.13
C ASP A 85 -10.47 -0.42 -24.13
N PRO A 86 -9.56 0.49 -24.53
CA PRO A 86 -8.61 1.10 -23.61
C PRO A 86 -9.35 1.88 -22.51
N GLN A 87 -8.81 1.86 -21.30
CA GLN A 87 -9.29 2.71 -20.21
C GLN A 87 -8.80 4.16 -20.38
N THR A 88 -9.49 5.07 -19.71
CA THR A 88 -9.03 6.44 -19.44
C THR A 88 -7.69 6.43 -18.71
N LEU A 89 -6.79 7.34 -19.08
CA LEU A 89 -5.54 7.55 -18.34
C LEU A 89 -5.83 7.96 -16.90
N HIS A 90 -5.13 7.36 -15.96
CA HIS A 90 -5.23 7.63 -14.53
C HIS A 90 -3.89 7.38 -13.83
N VAL A 91 -3.83 7.79 -12.57
CA VAL A 91 -2.86 7.31 -11.58
C VAL A 91 -3.65 6.64 -10.46
N ASP A 92 -3.09 5.63 -9.80
CA ASP A 92 -3.82 4.94 -8.71
C ASP A 92 -3.76 5.72 -7.40
N ILE A 93 -2.70 6.52 -7.22
CA ILE A 93 -2.50 7.32 -6.01
C ILE A 93 -2.33 8.78 -6.41
N LEU A 94 -3.33 9.59 -6.06
CA LEU A 94 -3.34 11.03 -6.25
C LEU A 94 -2.64 11.74 -5.08
N SER A 95 -2.02 12.88 -5.38
CA SER A 95 -1.38 13.77 -4.43
C SER A 95 -2.06 15.13 -4.48
N SER A 96 -3.27 15.26 -3.94
CA SER A 96 -4.02 16.50 -4.09
C SER A 96 -3.54 17.67 -3.23
N GLU A 97 -2.68 17.50 -2.22
CA GLU A 97 -2.27 18.61 -1.33
C GLU A 97 -0.78 18.50 -0.85
N GLU A 98 -0.13 19.67 -0.72
CA GLU A 98 1.30 19.96 -0.39
C GLU A 98 1.74 19.41 1.01
N GLU A 99 2.99 19.11 1.43
CA GLU A 99 4.37 19.46 1.02
C GLU A 99 5.41 18.32 1.30
N PRO A 100 6.58 18.34 0.61
CA PRO A 100 6.83 19.17 -0.55
C PRO A 100 6.37 18.46 -1.83
N PRO A 101 5.69 19.19 -2.73
CA PRO A 101 5.36 18.75 -4.08
C PRO A 101 6.66 18.75 -4.88
N ARG A 102 7.15 17.58 -5.25
CA ARG A 102 8.20 17.48 -6.26
C ARG A 102 7.94 16.22 -7.09
N PRO A 103 7.98 16.30 -8.43
CA PRO A 103 8.25 15.12 -9.24
C PRO A 103 9.53 14.49 -8.68
N ARG A 104 9.39 13.29 -8.10
CA ARG A 104 10.52 12.59 -7.52
C ARG A 104 11.33 12.04 -8.67
N ARG A 105 12.41 12.75 -9.03
CA ARG A 105 13.42 12.18 -9.91
C ARG A 105 14.03 10.97 -9.20
N SER A 106 13.90 9.82 -9.83
CA SER A 106 14.55 8.54 -9.50
C SER A 106 14.16 7.83 -8.20
N VAL A 107 13.06 8.18 -7.51
CA VAL A 107 12.66 7.46 -6.29
C VAL A 107 11.15 7.31 -6.20
N GLY A 108 10.67 6.14 -6.60
CA GLY A 108 9.28 5.75 -6.45
C GLY A 108 8.94 5.31 -5.02
N ARG A 109 7.65 5.37 -4.68
CA ARG A 109 7.14 4.96 -3.36
C ARG A 109 6.16 3.81 -3.46
N PHE A 110 5.39 3.82 -4.53
CA PHE A 110 4.31 2.89 -4.81
C PHE A 110 4.63 2.23 -6.14
N HIS A 111 4.88 0.93 -6.12
CA HIS A 111 5.25 0.23 -7.34
C HIS A 111 4.30 -0.92 -7.59
N HIS A 112 3.72 -0.96 -8.77
CA HIS A 112 3.08 -2.17 -9.25
C HIS A 112 4.09 -3.11 -9.88
N LEU A 113 4.10 -4.34 -9.41
CA LEU A 113 4.67 -5.48 -10.12
C LEU A 113 3.52 -6.18 -10.85
N LEU A 114 3.51 -6.09 -12.17
CA LEU A 114 2.49 -6.71 -13.00
C LEU A 114 3.11 -7.84 -13.81
N TRP A 115 2.39 -8.95 -13.96
CA TRP A 115 2.78 -10.00 -14.89
C TRP A 115 1.59 -10.80 -15.43
N LYS A 116 1.81 -11.44 -16.59
CA LYS A 116 0.88 -12.40 -17.15
C LYS A 116 1.43 -13.81 -17.00
N CYS A 117 0.60 -14.72 -16.49
CA CYS A 117 0.97 -16.13 -16.30
C CYS A 117 1.13 -16.88 -17.64
N ASP A 118 0.47 -16.42 -18.70
CA ASP A 118 0.54 -17.02 -20.05
C ASP A 118 1.76 -16.56 -20.86
N GLY A 119 2.60 -15.67 -20.30
CA GLY A 119 3.76 -15.10 -21.00
C GLY A 119 3.39 -14.11 -22.12
N GLY A 120 2.11 -13.79 -22.30
CA GLY A 120 1.67 -12.72 -23.20
C GLY A 120 2.07 -11.34 -22.70
N PRO A 121 2.01 -10.28 -23.54
CA PRO A 121 2.33 -8.93 -23.10
C PRO A 121 1.26 -8.35 -22.18
N CYS A 122 1.67 -7.63 -21.13
CA CYS A 122 0.79 -6.82 -20.29
C CYS A 122 -0.07 -5.88 -21.16
N THR A 123 -1.37 -5.81 -20.86
CA THR A 123 -2.31 -4.92 -21.53
C THR A 123 -2.34 -3.56 -20.82
N THR A 124 -1.17 -2.95 -20.66
CA THR A 124 -0.98 -1.67 -19.97
C THR A 124 -0.38 -0.67 -20.94
N LYS A 125 -0.98 0.51 -21.05
CA LYS A 125 -0.38 1.68 -21.67
C LYS A 125 0.18 2.59 -20.58
N VAL A 126 1.33 3.19 -20.85
CA VAL A 126 2.01 4.12 -19.93
C VAL A 126 2.40 5.40 -20.66
N VAL A 127 2.41 6.51 -19.94
CA VAL A 127 2.97 7.78 -20.40
C VAL A 127 4.39 7.91 -19.85
N CYS A 128 5.39 7.78 -20.73
CA CYS A 128 6.79 7.73 -20.29
C CYS A 128 7.36 9.08 -19.83
N THR A 129 6.63 10.19 -20.02
CA THR A 129 7.10 11.56 -19.70
C THR A 129 7.07 11.92 -18.22
N GLY A 130 6.79 10.95 -17.34
CA GLY A 130 6.97 11.09 -15.89
C GLY A 130 5.68 11.45 -15.15
N PHE A 131 5.79 11.48 -13.82
CA PHE A 131 4.74 11.76 -12.85
C PHE A 131 3.96 13.02 -13.21
N THR A 132 2.66 12.89 -13.44
CA THR A 132 1.78 14.03 -13.72
C THR A 132 0.97 14.45 -12.50
N GLU A 133 1.24 13.82 -11.35
CA GLU A 133 0.52 14.01 -10.08
C GLU A 133 -1.00 13.81 -10.23
N GLY A 134 -1.42 13.02 -11.23
CA GLY A 134 -2.82 12.78 -11.55
C GLY A 134 -3.42 13.72 -12.58
N THR A 135 -2.68 14.74 -13.03
CA THR A 135 -3.16 15.63 -14.10
C THR A 135 -3.11 14.88 -15.42
N VAL A 136 -4.25 14.82 -16.10
CA VAL A 136 -4.39 14.25 -17.45
C VAL A 136 -4.63 15.39 -18.43
N GLU A 137 -3.84 15.43 -19.50
CA GLU A 137 -3.93 16.39 -20.59
C GLU A 137 -4.08 15.61 -21.91
N ASP A 138 -4.69 16.21 -22.93
CA ASP A 138 -4.99 15.54 -24.20
C ASP A 138 -3.74 14.98 -24.88
N TRP A 139 -2.63 15.72 -24.85
CA TRP A 139 -1.37 15.26 -25.45
C TRP A 139 -0.79 14.01 -24.79
N HIS A 140 -1.17 13.69 -23.54
CA HIS A 140 -0.79 12.42 -22.91
C HIS A 140 -1.33 11.20 -23.68
N TYR A 141 -2.54 11.31 -24.27
CA TYR A 141 -3.12 10.26 -25.10
C TYR A 141 -2.38 10.08 -26.43
N GLU A 142 -1.70 11.11 -26.92
CA GLU A 142 -0.90 11.06 -28.14
C GLU A 142 0.45 10.39 -27.92
N VAL A 143 1.03 10.51 -26.72
CA VAL A 143 2.37 9.99 -26.40
C VAL A 143 2.39 8.66 -25.64
N GLN A 144 1.24 8.18 -25.15
CA GLN A 144 1.15 6.91 -24.42
C GLN A 144 1.63 5.73 -25.27
N ARG A 145 2.26 4.74 -24.62
CA ARG A 145 2.80 3.55 -25.28
C ARG A 145 2.30 2.29 -24.60
N GLN A 146 1.82 1.33 -25.39
CA GLN A 146 1.53 0.01 -24.87
C GLN A 146 2.83 -0.73 -24.54
N VAL A 147 2.92 -1.24 -23.32
CA VAL A 147 4.04 -2.06 -22.86
C VAL A 147 4.00 -3.41 -23.57
N ARG A 148 5.09 -3.79 -24.25
CA ARG A 148 5.23 -5.07 -24.95
C ARG A 148 6.08 -6.08 -24.16
N SER A 149 5.78 -6.21 -22.88
CA SER A 149 6.50 -7.12 -21.97
C SER A 149 5.49 -7.93 -21.16
N PRO A 150 5.75 -9.22 -20.89
CA PRO A 150 4.90 -10.03 -20.01
C PRO A 150 5.01 -9.68 -18.54
N LYS A 151 5.98 -8.82 -18.19
CA LYS A 151 6.26 -8.36 -16.84
C LYS A 151 6.52 -6.86 -16.89
N LEU A 152 5.96 -6.11 -15.95
CA LEU A 152 6.09 -4.68 -15.89
C LEU A 152 6.27 -4.25 -14.44
N ILE A 153 7.20 -3.33 -14.23
CA ILE A 153 7.30 -2.55 -13.00
C ILE A 153 6.93 -1.13 -13.40
N LEU A 154 5.93 -0.57 -12.76
CA LEU A 154 5.55 0.84 -12.94
C LEU A 154 5.33 1.48 -11.56
N ASP A 155 5.55 2.78 -11.48
CA ASP A 155 5.20 3.54 -10.30
C ASP A 155 3.72 3.93 -10.39
N SER A 156 2.95 3.68 -9.33
CA SER A 156 1.50 3.90 -9.29
C SER A 156 1.10 5.39 -9.36
N GLU A 157 2.06 6.30 -9.19
CA GLU A 157 1.88 7.75 -9.37
C GLU A 157 2.19 8.21 -10.82
N MET A 158 2.50 7.28 -11.74
CA MET A 158 2.65 7.55 -13.18
C MET A 158 1.34 7.32 -13.94
N LEU A 159 1.07 8.14 -14.96
CA LEU A 159 -0.09 7.93 -15.82
C LEU A 159 0.00 6.60 -16.58
N HIS A 160 -1.04 5.82 -16.43
CA HIS A 160 -1.21 4.57 -17.14
C HIS A 160 -2.69 4.28 -17.35
N CYS A 161 -2.96 3.28 -18.18
CA CYS A 161 -4.30 2.73 -18.33
C CYS A 161 -4.26 1.32 -18.90
N GLY A 162 -5.39 0.62 -18.80
CA GLY A 162 -5.59 -0.60 -19.57
C GLY A 162 -5.56 -0.36 -21.08
N ALA A 163 -4.81 -1.16 -21.82
CA ALA A 163 -4.87 -1.21 -23.28
C ALA A 163 -6.13 -1.95 -23.76
N SER A 164 -6.44 -1.83 -25.06
CA SER A 164 -7.44 -2.68 -25.69
C SER A 164 -7.00 -4.14 -25.64
N THR A 165 -7.99 -5.04 -25.63
CA THR A 165 -7.74 -6.48 -25.51
C THR A 165 -8.12 -7.25 -26.78
N PRO A 166 -7.48 -8.41 -27.05
CA PRO A 166 -7.91 -9.30 -28.11
C PRO A 166 -9.32 -9.85 -27.86
N LYS A 167 -9.89 -10.56 -28.84
CA LYS A 167 -11.18 -11.28 -28.72
C LYS A 167 -11.11 -12.52 -27.83
N ARG A 168 -10.45 -12.43 -26.67
CA ARG A 168 -10.39 -13.43 -25.61
C ARG A 168 -10.21 -12.75 -24.26
N TRP A 169 -10.59 -13.44 -23.19
CA TRP A 169 -10.30 -12.98 -21.84
C TRP A 169 -8.80 -12.82 -21.63
N THR A 170 -8.45 -11.77 -20.89
CA THR A 170 -7.08 -11.57 -20.46
C THR A 170 -7.04 -11.32 -18.96
N SER A 171 -5.96 -11.75 -18.32
CA SER A 171 -5.72 -11.46 -16.91
C SER A 171 -4.31 -10.91 -16.71
N THR A 172 -4.16 -10.03 -15.74
CA THR A 172 -2.86 -9.55 -15.28
C THR A 172 -2.84 -9.70 -13.77
N LEU A 173 -1.83 -10.37 -13.24
CA LEU A 173 -1.60 -10.45 -11.81
C LEU A 173 -0.85 -9.19 -11.40
N THR A 174 -1.27 -8.60 -10.29
CA THR A 174 -0.76 -7.32 -9.79
C THR A 174 -0.40 -7.44 -8.31
N VAL A 175 0.75 -6.87 -7.94
CA VAL A 175 1.14 -6.58 -6.56
C VAL A 175 1.50 -5.10 -6.49
N GLN A 176 0.80 -4.31 -5.66
CA GLN A 176 1.21 -2.94 -5.36
C GLN A 176 2.04 -2.93 -4.09
N LEU A 177 3.27 -2.48 -4.21
CA LEU A 177 4.23 -2.32 -3.13
C LEU A 177 4.18 -0.90 -2.61
N CYS A 178 4.38 -0.72 -1.31
CA CYS A 178 4.40 0.55 -0.62
C CYS A 178 5.64 0.63 0.28
N SER A 179 6.52 1.59 0.00
CA SER A 179 7.72 1.85 0.83
C SER A 179 7.37 2.43 2.20
N THR A 180 8.37 2.50 3.09
CA THR A 180 8.27 3.25 4.36
C THR A 180 7.81 4.70 4.17
N SER A 181 8.33 5.42 3.17
CA SER A 181 7.87 6.78 2.89
C SER A 181 6.54 6.84 2.14
N GLY A 182 6.19 5.78 1.38
CA GLY A 182 4.87 5.60 0.77
C GLY A 182 3.77 5.46 1.82
N TRP A 183 4.02 4.67 2.86
CA TRP A 183 3.06 4.46 3.93
C TRP A 183 2.73 5.73 4.70
N ARG A 184 3.78 6.48 5.07
CA ARG A 184 3.60 7.81 5.68
C ARG A 184 2.73 8.69 4.79
N ALA A 185 2.96 8.66 3.48
CA ALA A 185 2.16 9.44 2.54
C ALA A 185 0.71 8.97 2.44
N LEU A 186 0.43 7.66 2.46
CA LEU A 186 -0.95 7.14 2.47
C LEU A 186 -1.75 7.61 3.68
N HIS A 187 -1.10 7.74 4.84
CA HIS A 187 -1.72 8.24 6.06
C HIS A 187 -1.85 9.77 6.12
N CYS A 188 -1.14 10.51 5.27
CA CYS A 188 -1.23 11.97 5.23
C CYS A 188 -2.46 12.40 4.41
N ALA A 189 -3.17 13.42 4.90
CA ALA A 189 -4.20 14.16 4.15
C ALA A 189 -5.32 13.30 3.52
N GLY A 190 -5.66 12.15 4.15
CA GLY A 190 -6.77 11.31 3.68
C GLY A 190 -6.56 10.66 2.31
N ARG A 191 -5.30 10.48 1.86
CA ARG A 191 -4.99 9.86 0.55
C ARG A 191 -5.54 8.45 0.38
N ALA A 192 -5.71 7.72 1.47
CA ALA A 192 -6.44 6.46 1.50
C ALA A 192 -7.59 6.57 2.51
N SER A 193 -8.74 6.00 2.17
CA SER A 193 -9.80 5.82 3.16
C SER A 193 -9.31 4.91 4.29
N GLN A 194 -9.85 5.12 5.49
CA GLN A 194 -9.51 4.26 6.62
C GLN A 194 -9.77 2.79 6.28
N ASP A 195 -10.92 2.50 5.63
CA ASP A 195 -11.30 1.17 5.17
C ASP A 195 -10.24 0.52 4.25
N ALA A 196 -9.66 1.29 3.33
CA ALA A 196 -8.60 0.79 2.46
C ALA A 196 -7.33 0.39 3.24
N LEU A 197 -7.02 1.11 4.31
CA LEU A 197 -5.85 0.85 5.15
C LEU A 197 -5.96 -0.47 5.95
N TRP A 198 -7.16 -0.99 6.17
CA TRP A 198 -7.35 -2.34 6.77
C TRP A 198 -6.84 -3.46 5.88
N TYR A 199 -6.76 -3.22 4.57
CA TYR A 199 -6.36 -4.20 3.57
C TYR A 199 -4.91 -4.03 3.13
N VAL A 200 -4.05 -3.56 4.04
CA VAL A 200 -2.62 -3.40 3.77
C VAL A 200 -1.83 -4.51 4.47
N TRP A 201 -1.03 -5.22 3.69
CA TRP A 201 -0.32 -6.42 4.12
C TRP A 201 1.14 -6.11 4.45
N PRO A 202 1.53 -6.05 5.73
CA PRO A 202 2.91 -5.73 6.11
C PRO A 202 3.87 -6.80 5.61
N MET A 203 4.99 -6.37 5.04
CA MET A 203 6.09 -7.26 4.68
C MET A 203 6.94 -7.55 5.91
N GLU A 204 7.56 -8.73 5.95
CA GLU A 204 8.52 -9.11 6.98
C GLU A 204 9.58 -8.00 7.12
N ALA A 205 9.71 -7.41 8.30
CA ALA A 205 10.75 -6.40 8.50
C ALA A 205 12.12 -7.04 8.24
N GLN A 206 13.04 -6.32 7.60
CA GLN A 206 14.41 -6.76 7.33
C GLN A 206 15.21 -6.74 8.63
N VAL A 207 14.77 -7.52 9.60
CA VAL A 207 15.38 -7.59 10.92
C VAL A 207 16.11 -8.91 11.00
N LYS A 208 17.37 -8.89 10.56
CA LYS A 208 18.37 -9.78 11.15
C LYS A 208 18.54 -9.33 12.62
N GLY A 209 17.63 -9.81 13.48
CA GLY A 209 17.61 -9.68 14.94
C GLY A 209 16.54 -8.71 15.45
N THR A 210 15.34 -9.09 15.88
CA THR A 210 14.97 -10.27 16.67
C THR A 210 13.43 -10.30 16.83
N PRO A 211 12.86 -11.41 17.32
CA PRO A 211 11.50 -11.49 17.90
C PRO A 211 11.18 -10.47 19.03
N GLU A 212 12.09 -9.54 19.35
CA GLU A 212 12.03 -8.61 20.49
C GLU A 212 11.28 -7.31 20.16
N MET A 213 11.22 -6.90 18.89
CA MET A 213 10.50 -5.68 18.48
C MET A 213 9.00 -5.75 18.83
N TRP A 214 8.46 -6.97 18.89
CA TRP A 214 7.07 -7.22 19.28
C TRP A 214 6.96 -8.08 20.55
N ALA A 215 8.01 -8.10 21.37
CA ALA A 215 8.00 -8.83 22.64
C ALA A 215 7.25 -8.04 23.72
N PRO A 216 6.78 -8.72 24.78
CA PRO A 216 6.28 -8.05 25.96
C PRO A 216 7.23 -6.96 26.46
N GLY A 217 6.71 -5.75 26.66
CA GLY A 217 7.45 -4.56 27.08
C GLY A 217 7.85 -3.60 25.95
N ALA A 218 7.80 -4.02 24.68
CA ALA A 218 8.12 -3.16 23.54
C ALA A 218 7.15 -1.96 23.48
N LYS A 219 7.70 -0.74 23.36
CA LYS A 219 6.93 0.49 23.15
C LYS A 219 6.42 0.53 21.72
N VAL A 220 5.12 0.73 21.57
CA VAL A 220 4.42 0.71 20.29
C VAL A 220 3.37 1.81 20.26
N GLU A 221 2.79 2.02 19.10
CA GLU A 221 1.50 2.67 18.98
C GLU A 221 0.51 1.63 18.47
N ALA A 222 -0.71 1.64 19.01
CA ALA A 222 -1.77 0.73 18.60
C ALA A 222 -2.99 1.51 18.10
N LEU A 223 -3.58 1.02 17.01
CA LEU A 223 -4.71 1.63 16.31
C LEU A 223 -6.03 1.31 17.04
N TRP A 224 -6.68 2.31 17.61
CA TRP A 224 -7.95 2.14 18.32
C TRP A 224 -9.16 2.19 17.38
N GLU A 225 -10.34 1.82 17.90
CA GLU A 225 -11.60 1.75 17.14
C GLU A 225 -12.05 3.10 16.59
N ASP A 226 -11.59 4.21 17.18
CA ASP A 226 -11.83 5.58 16.70
C ASP A 226 -10.91 6.00 15.55
N GLY A 227 -9.98 5.13 15.14
CA GLY A 227 -9.04 5.36 14.05
C GLY A 227 -7.75 6.10 14.45
N PHE A 228 -7.55 6.41 15.73
CA PHE A 228 -6.34 7.07 16.21
C PHE A 228 -5.30 6.07 16.73
N TRP A 229 -4.02 6.45 16.61
CA TRP A 229 -2.90 5.67 17.13
C TRP A 229 -2.54 6.17 18.52
N TYR A 230 -2.58 5.28 19.51
CA TYR A 230 -2.30 5.62 20.90
C TYR A 230 -1.03 4.91 21.39
N ALA A 231 -0.27 5.60 22.23
CA ALA A 231 0.93 5.05 22.84
C ALA A 231 0.59 3.86 23.73
N ALA A 232 1.28 2.75 23.51
CA ALA A 232 1.05 1.52 24.24
C ALA A 232 2.34 0.71 24.39
N LYS A 233 2.26 -0.38 25.15
CA LYS A 233 3.29 -1.41 25.25
C LYS A 233 2.69 -2.76 24.94
N ILE A 234 3.45 -3.63 24.29
CA ILE A 234 3.00 -5.02 24.12
C ILE A 234 2.97 -5.68 25.50
N ALA A 235 1.81 -6.16 25.91
CA ALA A 235 1.67 -6.94 27.14
C ALA A 235 1.90 -8.43 26.87
N LYS A 236 1.35 -8.94 25.76
CA LYS A 236 1.45 -10.36 25.39
C LYS A 236 1.13 -10.59 23.92
N ARG A 237 1.80 -11.56 23.29
CA ARG A 237 1.40 -12.14 22.00
C ARG A 237 0.67 -13.46 22.20
N LYS A 238 -0.48 -13.64 21.54
CA LYS A 238 -1.26 -14.88 21.54
C LYS A 238 -0.93 -15.66 20.27
N ARG A 239 -0.19 -16.77 20.43
CA ARG A 239 0.32 -17.56 19.29
C ARG A 239 -0.75 -18.30 18.48
N SER A 240 -1.94 -18.53 19.06
CA SER A 240 -2.99 -19.32 18.40
C SER A 240 -3.71 -18.59 17.27
N ASP A 241 -3.82 -17.27 17.36
CA ASP A 241 -4.54 -16.41 16.40
C ASP A 241 -3.70 -15.21 15.93
N ASP A 242 -2.40 -15.22 16.27
CA ASP A 242 -1.42 -14.18 15.98
C ASP A 242 -1.84 -12.75 16.40
N THR A 243 -2.64 -12.64 17.45
CA THR A 243 -3.06 -11.36 18.01
C THR A 243 -2.18 -10.91 19.17
N TYR A 244 -2.24 -9.61 19.47
CA TYR A 244 -1.51 -8.95 20.52
C TYR A 244 -2.47 -8.36 21.56
N ARG A 245 -2.02 -8.36 22.82
CA ARG A 245 -2.58 -7.56 23.90
C ARG A 245 -1.65 -6.38 24.14
N VAL A 246 -2.21 -5.19 24.18
CA VAL A 246 -1.48 -3.96 24.45
C VAL A 246 -1.91 -3.37 25.80
N LEU A 247 -0.99 -2.72 26.49
CA LEU A 247 -1.20 -1.92 27.69
C LEU A 247 -1.04 -0.45 27.29
N TRP A 248 -2.07 0.37 27.49
CA TRP A 248 -2.03 1.78 27.12
C TRP A 248 -1.13 2.55 28.08
N GLU A 249 -0.42 3.59 27.60
CA GLU A 249 0.49 4.34 28.48
C GLU A 249 -0.23 5.35 29.38
N ASP A 250 -1.33 5.94 28.89
CA ASP A 250 -2.09 6.97 29.61
C ASP A 250 -3.24 6.40 30.44
N GLU A 251 -3.49 5.09 30.30
CA GLU A 251 -4.56 4.38 31.00
C GLU A 251 -4.02 3.08 31.59
N ASP A 252 -4.35 2.76 32.84
CA ASP A 252 -4.03 1.45 33.44
C ASP A 252 -4.97 0.34 32.92
N THR A 253 -5.29 0.42 31.62
CA THR A 253 -6.20 -0.45 30.89
C THR A 253 -5.42 -1.23 29.83
N SER A 254 -5.93 -2.39 29.45
CA SER A 254 -5.30 -3.20 28.40
C SER A 254 -6.36 -3.82 27.51
N THR A 255 -6.06 -3.87 26.22
CA THR A 255 -6.99 -4.38 25.22
C THR A 255 -6.32 -5.50 24.42
N SER A 256 -7.06 -6.54 24.09
CA SER A 256 -6.59 -7.72 23.35
C SER A 256 -7.22 -7.79 21.97
N GLY A 257 -6.59 -8.52 21.05
CA GLY A 257 -7.14 -8.75 19.71
C GLY A 257 -6.53 -7.89 18.61
N PHE A 258 -5.44 -7.16 18.91
CA PHE A 258 -4.73 -6.37 17.91
C PHE A 258 -4.03 -7.29 16.92
N LEU A 259 -4.28 -7.08 15.62
CA LEU A 259 -3.47 -7.68 14.57
C LEU A 259 -2.13 -6.93 14.51
N LEU A 260 -1.12 -7.57 13.90
CA LEU A 260 0.16 -6.90 13.65
C LEU A 260 -0.02 -5.63 12.80
N SER A 261 -1.02 -5.58 11.91
CA SER A 261 -1.37 -4.38 11.13
C SER A 261 -1.90 -3.22 11.98
N HIS A 262 -2.38 -3.49 13.21
CA HIS A 262 -2.89 -2.47 14.13
C HIS A 262 -1.85 -2.05 15.17
N ILE A 263 -0.60 -2.47 15.01
CA ILE A 263 0.52 -2.13 15.89
C ILE A 263 1.67 -1.64 15.04
N ARG A 264 2.29 -0.53 15.44
CA ARG A 264 3.51 -0.02 14.81
C ARG A 264 4.55 0.33 15.86
N ALA A 265 5.81 0.34 15.45
CA ALA A 265 6.89 0.80 16.31
C ALA A 265 6.64 2.28 16.64
N ARG A 266 6.77 2.65 17.92
CA ARG A 266 6.72 4.05 18.29
C ARG A 266 7.98 4.73 17.76
N ALA A 267 7.84 5.83 17.03
CA ALA A 267 8.98 6.65 16.68
C ALA A 267 9.63 7.15 17.97
N GLU A 268 10.92 6.85 18.17
CA GLU A 268 11.70 7.56 19.18
C GLU A 268 11.69 9.03 18.76
N SER A 269 11.12 9.91 19.59
CA SER A 269 11.28 11.34 19.41
C SER A 269 12.76 11.65 19.61
N ASP A 270 13.35 12.45 18.72
CA ASP A 270 14.73 12.94 18.81
C ASP A 270 14.97 13.87 20.04
N GLU A 271 14.11 13.82 21.07
CA GLU A 271 14.15 14.67 22.26
C GLU A 271 15.08 14.14 23.36
N ASP A 272 15.64 12.93 23.23
CA ASP A 272 16.54 12.33 24.24
C ASP A 272 18.05 12.60 24.00
N ASP A 273 18.41 13.49 23.05
CA ASP A 273 19.81 13.87 22.76
C ASP A 273 20.31 15.12 23.54
N GLU A 274 19.59 15.60 24.57
CA GLU A 274 20.20 16.51 25.56
C GLU A 274 20.99 15.71 26.60
N ALA A 275 22.31 15.69 26.42
CA ALA A 275 23.28 15.15 27.36
C ALA A 275 23.00 15.61 28.82
N PRO A 276 23.26 14.76 29.83
CA PRO A 276 23.00 15.12 31.21
C PRO A 276 23.85 16.32 31.63
N VAL A 277 23.18 17.45 31.91
CA VAL A 277 23.79 18.63 32.52
C VAL A 277 24.43 18.23 33.85
N LYS A 278 25.76 18.13 33.86
CA LYS A 278 26.57 17.92 35.07
C LYS A 278 26.30 19.07 36.04
N ARG A 279 25.50 18.83 37.08
CA ARG A 279 25.40 19.72 38.23
C ARG A 279 26.68 19.62 39.05
N THR A 280 27.61 20.54 38.84
CA THR A 280 28.73 20.76 39.78
C THR A 280 28.20 21.44 41.04
N ARG A 281 28.39 20.78 42.20
CA ARG A 281 28.29 21.41 43.51
C ARG A 281 29.36 22.51 43.61
N LYS A 282 28.94 23.74 43.91
CA LYS A 282 29.86 24.76 44.43
C LYS A 282 30.23 24.37 45.87
N ALA A 283 31.54 24.28 46.11
CA ALA A 283 32.13 24.40 47.44
C ALA A 283 32.16 25.88 47.86
#